data_AF-A0A921JG37-F1
#
_entry.id   AF-A0A921JG37-F1
#
_cell.length_a   1.000
_cell.length_b   1.000
_cell.length_c   1.000
_cell.angle_alpha   90.00
_cell.angle_beta   90.00
_cell.angle_gamma   90.00
#
_symmetry.space_group_name_H-M   'P 1'
#
loop_
_entity.id
_entity.type
_entity.pdbx_description
1 polymer ?
#
loop_
_entity_poly.entity_id
_entity_poly.type
_entity_poly.pdbx_seq_one_letter_code
_entity_poly.pdbx_strand_id
1 'polypeptide(L)'
;MEGRGRPLPQPLASLILAMDGALAALAEEGGGRDDLHALRNHLSDLCVLTEETPPIRRAVDRLAAAGDRLGEAALAVRGHERRWRSPRLGKARRALASLQRVLAGARPSRIAVRLDRDW
;
A
#
# COMPACT_ATOMS: atom_id res chain seq x y z
N MET A 1 11.54 26.96 -9.64
CA MET A 1 11.02 26.01 -10.65
C MET A 1 10.60 24.75 -9.91
N GLU A 2 9.29 24.61 -9.68
CA GLU A 2 8.71 23.48 -8.97
C GLU A 2 8.87 22.21 -9.80
N GLY A 3 9.52 21.19 -9.22
CA GLY A 3 9.58 19.86 -9.79
C GLY A 3 8.18 19.26 -9.84
N ARG A 4 7.52 19.36 -10.99
CA ARG A 4 6.35 18.53 -11.30
C ARG A 4 6.84 17.08 -11.27
N GLY A 5 6.60 16.39 -10.16
CA GLY A 5 6.84 14.95 -10.07
C GLY A 5 6.15 14.27 -11.24
N ARG A 6 6.82 13.32 -11.89
CA ARG A 6 6.19 12.55 -12.96
C ARG A 6 4.90 11.91 -12.40
N PRO A 7 3.77 12.02 -13.12
CA PRO A 7 2.56 11.31 -12.73
C PRO A 7 2.87 9.82 -12.64
N LEU A 8 2.29 9.14 -11.64
CA LEU A 8 2.46 7.71 -11.53
C LEU A 8 1.83 7.02 -12.76
N PRO A 9 2.49 5.99 -13.31
CA PRO A 9 1.89 5.06 -14.24
C PRO A 9 0.48 4.63 -13.81
N GLN A 10 -0.48 4.54 -14.72
CA GLN A 10 -1.86 4.20 -14.41
C GLN A 10 -2.01 2.88 -13.62
N PRO A 11 -1.28 1.79 -13.93
CA PRO A 11 -1.31 0.55 -13.15
C PRO A 11 -0.89 0.77 -11.69
N LEU A 12 0.11 1.62 -11.45
CA LEU A 12 0.58 1.95 -10.10
C LEU A 12 -0.41 2.86 -9.37
N ALA A 13 -1.00 3.83 -10.06
CA ALA A 13 -2.04 4.68 -9.49
C ALA A 13 -3.25 3.85 -9.03
N SER A 14 -3.70 2.90 -9.85
CA SER A 14 -4.78 1.97 -9.51
C SER A 14 -4.44 1.10 -8.30
N LEU A 15 -3.21 0.57 -8.21
CA LEU A 15 -2.76 -0.19 -7.04
C LEU A 15 -2.73 0.65 -5.76
N ILE A 16 -2.27 1.90 -5.85
CA ILE A 16 -2.26 2.82 -4.69
C ILE A 16 -3.70 3.10 -4.21
N LEU A 17 -4.64 3.31 -5.13
CA LEU A 17 -6.05 3.49 -4.79
C LEU A 17 -6.64 2.22 -4.14
N ALA A 18 -6.35 1.05 -4.69
CA ALA A 18 -6.79 -0.23 -4.13
C ALA A 18 -6.22 -0.47 -2.72
N MET A 19 -4.96 -0.12 -2.49
CA MET A 19 -4.34 -0.18 -1.16
C MET A 19 -5.01 0.78 -0.16
N ASP A 20 -5.31 2.03 -0.54
CA ASP A 20 -6.03 2.95 0.36
C ASP A 20 -7.43 2.43 0.70
N GLY A 21 -8.13 1.85 -0.28
CA GLY A 21 -9.41 1.17 -0.08
C GLY A 21 -9.31 0.01 0.91
N ALA A 22 -8.33 -0.88 0.75
CA ALA A 22 -8.11 -1.99 1.68
C ALA A 22 -7.76 -1.51 3.10
N LEU A 23 -6.97 -0.44 3.22
CA LEU A 23 -6.67 0.18 4.53
C LEU A 23 -7.92 0.79 5.17
N ALA A 24 -8.77 1.44 4.38
CA ALA A 24 -10.04 1.98 4.87
C ALA A 24 -10.95 0.86 5.37
N ALA A 25 -11.16 -0.19 4.56
CA ALA A 25 -11.96 -1.36 4.93
C ALA A 25 -11.44 -2.03 6.21
N LEU A 26 -10.12 -2.20 6.34
CA LEU A 26 -9.49 -2.71 7.57
C LEU A 26 -9.82 -1.91 8.83
N ALA A 27 -10.04 -0.60 8.70
CA ALA A 27 -10.34 0.25 9.84
C ALA A 27 -11.82 0.23 10.25
N GLU A 28 -12.72 -0.25 9.38
CA GLU A 28 -14.16 -0.31 9.63
C GLU A 28 -14.55 -1.40 10.63
N GLU A 29 -15.79 -1.36 11.13
CA GLU A 29 -16.29 -2.30 12.14
C GLU A 29 -16.40 -3.76 11.66
N GLY A 30 -16.33 -4.00 10.35
CA GLY A 30 -16.25 -5.33 9.72
C GLY A 30 -14.89 -5.66 9.10
N GLY A 31 -13.91 -4.76 9.19
CA GLY A 31 -12.58 -4.95 8.63
C GLY A 31 -11.89 -6.19 9.20
N GLY A 32 -11.29 -7.00 8.34
CA GLY A 32 -10.89 -8.34 8.71
C GLY A 32 -9.69 -8.91 7.97
N ARG A 33 -9.58 -10.23 8.04
CA ARG A 33 -8.47 -10.98 7.44
C ARG A 33 -8.43 -10.83 5.92
N ASP A 34 -9.59 -10.73 5.29
CA ASP A 34 -9.71 -10.62 3.84
C ASP A 34 -9.16 -9.28 3.33
N ASP A 35 -9.43 -8.18 4.04
CA ASP A 35 -8.88 -6.87 3.69
C ASP A 35 -7.36 -6.79 3.92
N LEU A 36 -6.85 -7.44 4.98
CA LEU A 36 -5.41 -7.57 5.20
C LEU A 36 -4.77 -8.41 4.09
N HIS A 37 -5.43 -9.47 3.67
CA HIS A 37 -4.96 -10.32 2.58
C HIS A 37 -4.96 -9.55 1.25
N ALA A 38 -6.01 -8.76 0.97
CA ALA A 38 -6.07 -7.90 -0.21
C ALA A 38 -4.92 -6.88 -0.24
N LEU A 39 -4.64 -6.21 0.89
CA LEU A 39 -3.50 -5.30 1.01
C LEU A 39 -2.17 -6.00 0.67
N ARG A 40 -1.95 -7.21 1.20
CA ARG A 40 -0.73 -7.99 0.93
C ARG A 40 -0.62 -8.42 -0.52
N ASN A 41 -1.73 -8.79 -1.15
CA ASN A 41 -1.77 -9.13 -2.58
C ASN A 41 -1.40 -7.92 -3.43
N HIS A 42 -1.97 -6.73 -3.15
CA HIS A 42 -1.60 -5.51 -3.86
C HIS A 42 -0.13 -5.14 -3.69
N LEU A 43 0.44 -5.35 -2.50
CA LEU A 43 1.88 -5.14 -2.27
C LEU A 43 2.73 -6.11 -3.11
N SER A 44 2.30 -7.36 -3.24
CA SER A 44 2.95 -8.34 -4.10
C SER A 44 2.86 -7.94 -5.58
N ASP A 45 1.67 -7.51 -6.04
CA ASP A 45 1.45 -7.05 -7.42
C ASP A 45 2.37 -5.86 -7.74
N LEU A 46 2.50 -4.92 -6.80
CA LEU A 46 3.42 -3.80 -6.94
C LEU A 46 4.87 -4.28 -7.11
N CYS A 47 5.35 -5.21 -6.29
CA CYS A 47 6.70 -5.76 -6.43
C CYS A 47 6.89 -6.49 -7.77
N VAL A 48 5.85 -7.12 -8.31
CA VAL A 48 5.88 -7.73 -9.64
C VAL A 48 5.95 -6.67 -10.75
N LEU A 49 5.27 -5.53 -10.59
CA LEU A 49 5.18 -4.51 -11.63
C LEU A 49 6.36 -3.53 -11.66
N THR A 50 7.08 -3.36 -10.55
CA THR A 50 8.20 -2.41 -10.46
C THR A 50 9.56 -3.11 -10.45
N GLU A 51 10.59 -2.49 -11.00
CA GLU A 51 11.97 -2.89 -10.71
C GLU A 51 12.24 -2.76 -9.20
N GLU A 52 12.73 -3.84 -8.57
CA GLU A 52 13.06 -3.80 -7.15
C GLU A 52 14.26 -2.89 -6.91
N THR A 53 14.06 -1.86 -6.10
CA THR A 53 15.13 -0.98 -5.62
C THR A 53 15.10 -0.90 -4.09
N PRO A 54 16.24 -0.64 -3.42
CA PRO A 54 16.25 -0.52 -1.96
C PRO A 54 15.25 0.51 -1.39
N PRO A 55 15.00 1.67 -2.03
CA PRO A 55 13.95 2.59 -1.59
C PRO A 55 12.53 2.01 -1.70
N ILE A 56 12.20 1.34 -2.81
CA ILE A 56 10.88 0.72 -3.03
C ILE A 56 10.65 -0.36 -1.97
N ARG A 57 11.62 -1.27 -1.80
CA ARG A 57 11.53 -2.34 -0.80
C ARG A 57 11.30 -1.81 0.60
N ARG A 58 12.08 -0.81 1.04
CA ARG A 58 11.88 -0.19 2.36
C ARG A 58 10.50 0.47 2.51
N ALA A 59 9.97 1.07 1.45
CA ALA A 59 8.65 1.67 1.48
C ALA A 59 7.53 0.61 1.56
N VAL A 60 7.67 -0.49 0.81
CA VAL A 60 6.80 -1.66 0.87
C VAL A 60 6.82 -2.29 2.27
N ASP A 61 8.01 -2.56 2.83
CA ASP A 61 8.16 -3.15 4.17
C ASP A 61 7.49 -2.29 5.25
N ARG A 62 7.62 -0.96 5.14
CA ARG A 62 6.95 -0.02 6.06
C ARG A 62 5.43 -0.06 5.93
N LEU A 63 4.91 -0.14 4.71
CA LEU A 63 3.47 -0.24 4.48
C LEU A 63 2.93 -1.59 4.97
N ALA A 64 3.62 -2.69 4.68
CA ALA A 64 3.29 -4.02 5.18
C ALA A 64 3.21 -4.03 6.72
N ALA A 65 4.26 -3.54 7.40
CA ALA A 65 4.28 -3.47 8.86
C ALA A 65 3.19 -2.56 9.45
N ALA A 66 2.83 -1.47 8.76
CA ALA A 66 1.74 -0.60 9.19
C ALA A 66 0.37 -1.25 8.98
N GLY A 67 0.18 -1.95 7.86
CA GLY A 67 -1.02 -2.73 7.54
C GLY A 67 -1.23 -3.90 8.49
N ASP A 68 -0.17 -4.65 8.82
CA ASP A 68 -0.22 -5.75 9.78
C ASP A 68 -0.67 -5.28 11.16
N ARG A 69 -0.09 -4.18 11.67
CA ARG A 69 -0.52 -3.58 12.94
C ARG A 69 -1.96 -3.09 12.91
N LEU A 70 -2.42 -2.57 11.77
CA LEU A 70 -3.82 -2.18 11.59
C LEU A 70 -4.73 -3.42 11.60
N GLY A 71 -4.34 -4.49 10.91
CA GLY A 71 -5.05 -5.76 10.89
C GLY A 71 -5.12 -6.43 12.27
N GLU A 72 -4.04 -6.40 13.05
CA GLU A 72 -4.04 -6.83 14.46
C GLU A 72 -5.08 -6.05 15.28
N ALA A 73 -5.17 -4.74 15.08
CA ALA A 73 -6.18 -3.88 15.72
C ALA A 73 -7.62 -4.21 15.27
N ALA A 74 -7.78 -4.58 14.01
CA ALA A 74 -9.05 -4.91 13.41
C ALA A 74 -9.58 -6.25 13.95
N LEU A 75 -8.71 -7.26 14.01
CA LEU A 75 -9.02 -8.63 14.44
C LEU A 75 -9.12 -8.81 15.96
N ALA A 76 -8.72 -7.81 16.74
CA ALA A 76 -8.79 -7.86 18.20
C ALA A 76 -10.25 -7.94 18.71
N VAL A 77 -10.55 -9.00 19.48
CA VAL A 77 -11.91 -9.41 19.85
C VAL A 77 -12.59 -8.46 20.87
N ARG A 78 -11.86 -7.66 21.67
CA ARG A 78 -12.48 -6.78 22.70
C ARG A 78 -11.75 -5.45 22.97
N GLY A 79 -12.54 -4.37 23.00
CA GLY A 79 -12.50 -3.25 23.97
C GLY A 79 -11.38 -2.20 23.88
N HIS A 80 -10.10 -2.58 23.82
CA HIS A 80 -9.00 -1.63 23.94
C HIS A 80 -8.22 -1.39 22.65
N GLU A 81 -8.22 -2.34 21.73
CA GLU A 81 -7.52 -2.26 20.45
C GLU A 81 -8.29 -1.41 19.41
N ARG A 82 -9.63 -1.30 19.54
CA ARG A 82 -10.47 -0.50 18.64
C ARG A 82 -10.10 0.98 18.62
N ARG A 83 -9.74 1.56 19.78
CA ARG A 83 -9.31 2.97 19.87
C ARG A 83 -8.04 3.26 19.05
N TRP A 84 -7.24 2.22 18.78
CA TRP A 84 -6.00 2.34 18.03
C TRP A 84 -6.20 2.19 16.52
N ARG A 85 -7.40 1.81 16.03
CA ARG A 85 -7.67 1.67 14.60
C ARG A 85 -7.45 2.98 13.84
N SER A 86 -7.99 4.09 14.31
CA SER A 86 -7.81 5.40 13.67
C SER A 86 -6.33 5.87 13.66
N PRO A 87 -5.60 5.86 14.80
CA PRO A 87 -4.16 6.14 14.80
C PRO A 87 -3.32 5.23 13.89
N ARG A 88 -3.65 3.93 13.83
CA ARG A 88 -2.96 2.94 12.99
C ARG A 88 -3.29 3.13 11.51
N LEU A 89 -4.53 3.46 11.15
CA LEU A 89 -4.93 3.88 9.81
C LEU A 89 -4.14 5.10 9.36
N GLY A 90 -4.03 6.12 10.22
CA GLY A 90 -3.22 7.31 9.91
C GLY A 90 -1.73 6.99 9.70
N LYS A 91 -1.17 6.00 10.42
CA LYS A 91 0.19 5.51 10.16
C LYS A 91 0.30 4.75 8.84
N ALA A 92 -0.66 3.89 8.53
CA ALA A 92 -0.69 3.14 7.27
C ALA A 92 -0.85 4.06 6.05
N ARG A 93 -1.74 5.05 6.11
CA ARG A 93 -1.89 6.07 5.05
C ARG A 93 -0.63 6.91 4.84
N ARG A 94 0.10 7.24 5.92
CA ARG A 94 1.42 7.90 5.79
C ARG A 94 2.46 7.01 5.12
N ALA A 95 2.45 5.71 5.44
CA ALA A 95 3.32 4.74 4.75
C ALA A 95 2.95 4.62 3.27
N LEU A 96 1.65 4.59 2.93
CA LEU A 96 1.15 4.57 1.56
C LEU A 96 1.55 5.82 0.77
N ALA A 97 1.39 7.02 1.36
CA ALA A 97 1.85 8.27 0.75
C ALA A 97 3.37 8.32 0.58
N SER A 98 4.13 7.67 1.48
CA SER A 98 5.58 7.50 1.30
C SER A 98 5.90 6.57 0.14
N LEU A 99 5.18 5.46 0.00
CA LEU A 99 5.32 4.51 -1.10
C LEU A 99 5.02 5.19 -2.44
N GLN A 100 3.89 5.89 -2.55
CA GLN A 100 3.51 6.63 -3.75
C GLN A 100 4.59 7.61 -4.21
N ARG A 101 5.21 8.35 -3.29
CA ARG A 101 6.32 9.27 -3.62
C ARG A 101 7.55 8.54 -4.15
N VAL A 102 7.87 7.37 -3.60
CA VAL A 102 8.99 6.55 -4.08
C VAL A 102 8.68 5.97 -5.47
N LEU A 103 7.43 5.60 -5.73
CA LEU A 103 6.98 5.03 -7.01
C LEU A 103 6.99 6.04 -8.17
N ALA A 104 6.90 7.35 -7.91
CA ALA A 104 6.94 8.36 -8.97
C ALA A 104 8.24 8.34 -9.81
N GLY A 105 9.31 7.76 -9.27
CA GLY A 105 10.58 7.51 -9.97
C GLY A 105 10.85 6.05 -10.32
N ALA A 106 9.86 5.16 -10.15
CA ALA A 106 10.03 3.74 -10.41
C ALA A 106 10.18 3.46 -11.92
N ARG A 107 10.74 2.30 -12.22
CA ARG A 107 10.81 1.73 -13.57
C ARG A 107 9.95 0.46 -13.63
N PRO A 108 9.36 0.15 -14.80
CA PRO A 108 8.60 -1.07 -14.96
C PRO A 108 9.53 -2.28 -14.86
N SER A 109 9.09 -3.33 -14.19
CA SER A 109 9.81 -4.61 -14.25
C SER A 109 9.75 -5.20 -15.66
N ARG A 110 10.61 -6.18 -15.95
CA ARG A 110 10.54 -6.95 -17.20
C ARG A 110 9.19 -7.65 -17.40
N ILE A 111 8.51 -8.01 -16.32
CA ILE A 111 7.17 -8.62 -16.37
C ILE A 111 6.13 -7.56 -16.75
N ALA A 112 6.17 -6.36 -16.15
CA ALA A 112 5.26 -5.27 -16.49
C ALA A 112 5.34 -4.90 -17.98
N VAL A 113 6.57 -4.81 -18.53
CA VAL A 113 6.79 -4.56 -19.96
C VAL A 113 6.19 -5.67 -20.84
N ARG A 114 6.30 -6.94 -20.43
CA ARG A 114 5.73 -8.07 -21.18
C ARG A 114 4.21 -8.14 -21.12
N LEU A 115 3.61 -7.62 -20.05
CA LEU A 115 2.17 -7.57 -19.85
C LEU A 115 1.51 -6.38 -20.55
N ASP A 116 2.28 -5.60 -21.32
CA ASP A 116 1.84 -4.38 -22.02
C ASP A 116 1.03 -3.45 -21.11
N ARG A 117 1.48 -3.32 -19.86
CA ARG A 117 0.85 -2.42 -18.91
C ARG A 117 1.31 -1.01 -19.24
N ASP A 118 0.37 -0.17 -19.67
CA ASP A 118 0.57 1.26 -19.96
C ASP A 118 1.32 1.93 -18.80
N TRP A 119 2.64 2.08 -18.96
CA TRP A 119 3.54 2.61 -17.96
C TRP A 119 3.73 4.12 -18.13
#